data_AF-L0HF74-F1
#
_entry.id   AF-L0HF74-F1
#
_cell.length_a   1.000
_cell.length_b   1.000
_cell.length_c   1.000
_cell.angle_alpha   90.00
_cell.angle_beta   90.00
_cell.angle_gamma   90.00
#
_symmetry.space_group_name_H-M   'P 1'
#
loop_
_entity.id
_entity.type
_entity.pdbx_description
1 polymer ?
#
loop_
_entity_poly.entity_id
_entity_poly.type
_entity_poly.pdbx_seq_one_letter_code
_entity_poly.pdbx_strand_id
1 'polypeptide(L)'
;MNPHFFLLGGPVTEERLSWIESCLKFFFVKLNPENLLHHTKTHEGVFTFFLTGDALYSLHEPGTARIWGVILALPSVKIVCDRQELILRGISIEGLKMKFPDQVIDHNRLGISGQPSFWNDVVRVARQHEQPVPSTIGYLQLESPYMNRSSLSTVKCLNAALEAHASVELYAYLDGIHCGHSNQNPTEFENIGTGLEEICDRAAKRNLACQMIVCSRCAAARGYSTWDDGQGQVVSACTIRPFRIRNLNEMVERFSRNHTILAENGASIQMKPSGQQTSFPLEEPGRAPPVTVLITSTPYGTERAFGGLSFAIACAAGGIPTQVIFIEDGVYALSGSHTLDPDSQFFNLQDVIDAVAGSRDLELFVFQPSLHQRGLSKNAKMNAVLDIGLQELGQLLFFPPRAIQAVQRRVIIF
;
A
#
# COMPACT_ATOMS: atom_id res chain seq x y z
N MET A 1 -6.89 21.54 1.04
CA MET A 1 -7.16 20.60 -0.07
C MET A 1 -6.57 19.27 0.39
N ASN A 2 -7.30 18.15 0.33
CA ASN A 2 -6.84 16.92 0.97
C ASN A 2 -5.61 16.35 0.25
N PRO A 3 -4.49 16.06 0.95
CA PRO A 3 -3.27 15.60 0.33
C PRO A 3 -3.41 14.17 -0.19
N HIS A 4 -2.97 13.94 -1.42
CA HIS A 4 -2.52 12.60 -1.82
C HIS A 4 -1.34 12.21 -0.93
N PHE A 5 -1.24 10.94 -0.54
CA PHE A 5 -0.08 10.52 0.23
C PHE A 5 0.47 9.16 -0.21
N PHE A 6 1.78 9.02 -0.05
CA PHE A 6 2.52 7.78 -0.20
C PHE A 6 3.08 7.39 1.17
N LEU A 7 3.01 6.12 1.53
CA LEU A 7 3.72 5.53 2.66
C LEU A 7 4.73 4.54 2.08
N LEU A 8 6.02 4.79 2.33
CA LEU A 8 7.12 3.97 1.85
C LEU A 8 7.97 3.56 3.06
N GLY A 9 7.99 2.25 3.34
CA GLY A 9 8.78 1.64 4.40
C GLY A 9 9.92 0.75 3.89
N GLY A 10 9.76 0.18 2.70
CA GLY A 10 10.77 -0.67 2.06
C GLY A 10 11.76 0.12 1.19
N PRO A 11 12.75 -0.56 0.60
CA PRO A 11 13.72 0.08 -0.28
C PRO A 11 13.07 0.86 -1.43
N VAL A 12 13.55 2.07 -1.69
CA VAL A 12 13.09 2.93 -2.79
C VAL A 12 14.22 3.06 -3.80
N THR A 13 14.07 2.38 -4.94
CA THR A 13 15.07 2.35 -6.01
C THR A 13 15.04 3.63 -6.85
N GLU A 14 16.10 3.88 -7.61
CA GLU A 14 16.13 4.97 -8.61
C GLU A 14 15.00 4.84 -9.64
N GLU A 15 14.73 3.63 -10.12
CA GLU A 15 13.64 3.36 -11.05
C GLU A 15 12.29 3.71 -10.42
N ARG A 16 12.07 3.29 -9.17
CA ARG A 16 10.85 3.61 -8.42
C ARG A 16 10.59 5.10 -8.35
N LEU A 17 11.61 5.81 -7.88
CA LEU A 17 11.51 7.24 -7.69
C LEU A 17 11.38 8.00 -9.01
N SER A 18 11.97 7.49 -10.10
CA SER A 18 11.89 8.07 -11.44
C SER A 18 10.47 8.01 -12.03
N TRP A 19 9.78 6.87 -11.92
CA TRP A 19 8.40 6.81 -12.41
C TRP A 19 7.43 7.60 -11.52
N ILE A 20 7.67 7.68 -10.20
CA ILE A 20 6.93 8.57 -9.29
C ILE A 20 7.11 10.03 -9.72
N GLU A 21 8.36 10.45 -9.92
CA GLU A 21 8.70 11.81 -10.37
C GLU A 21 8.00 12.18 -11.68
N SER A 22 7.99 11.25 -12.64
CA SER A 22 7.30 11.45 -13.93
C SER A 22 5.78 11.53 -13.77
N CYS A 23 5.19 10.73 -12.89
CA CYS A 23 3.77 10.82 -12.57
C CYS A 23 3.42 12.16 -11.91
N LEU A 24 4.23 12.64 -10.95
CA LEU A 24 4.03 13.95 -10.34
C LEU A 24 4.16 15.08 -11.37
N LYS A 25 5.14 15.02 -12.26
CA LYS A 25 5.26 15.96 -13.38
C LYS A 25 4.01 15.96 -14.25
N PHE A 26 3.48 14.78 -14.60
CA PHE A 26 2.21 14.68 -15.32
C PHE A 26 1.07 15.36 -14.55
N PHE A 27 0.95 15.10 -13.23
CA PHE A 27 -0.07 15.70 -12.39
C PHE A 27 0.02 17.25 -12.39
N PHE A 28 1.19 17.81 -12.14
CA PHE A 28 1.35 19.26 -12.04
C PHE A 28 1.33 19.98 -13.39
N VAL A 29 1.87 19.38 -14.46
CA VAL A 29 1.98 20.05 -15.76
C VAL A 29 0.72 19.85 -16.61
N LYS A 30 0.09 18.67 -16.55
CA LYS A 30 -1.05 18.32 -17.41
C LYS A 30 -2.39 18.44 -16.70
N LEU A 31 -2.49 17.97 -15.46
CA LEU A 31 -3.79 17.89 -14.76
C LEU A 31 -4.13 19.15 -13.98
N ASN A 32 -3.14 19.74 -13.31
CA ASN A 32 -3.35 20.89 -12.45
C ASN A 32 -2.25 21.95 -12.68
N PRO A 33 -2.09 22.50 -13.90
CA PRO A 33 -1.09 23.52 -14.21
C PRO A 33 -1.22 24.78 -13.34
N GLU A 34 -2.41 25.06 -12.82
CA GLU A 34 -2.66 26.15 -11.86
C GLU A 34 -1.83 26.01 -10.57
N ASN A 35 -1.52 24.78 -10.16
CA ASN A 35 -0.68 24.53 -8.98
C ASN A 35 0.78 24.95 -9.20
N LEU A 36 1.21 25.14 -10.45
CA LEU A 36 2.53 25.68 -10.79
C LEU A 36 2.57 27.21 -10.75
N LEU A 37 1.43 27.87 -10.97
CA LEU A 37 1.33 29.33 -11.13
C LEU A 37 1.19 30.08 -9.80
N HIS A 38 0.81 29.38 -8.74
CA HIS A 38 0.52 30.00 -7.46
C HIS A 38 1.68 29.82 -6.46
N HIS A 39 2.39 30.92 -6.18
CA HIS A 39 3.02 31.16 -4.86
C HIS A 39 1.95 31.39 -3.78
N THR A 40 0.82 30.67 -3.82
CA THR A 40 -0.22 30.82 -2.80
C THR A 40 0.31 30.24 -1.50
N LYS A 41 0.32 31.11 -0.49
CA LYS A 41 0.60 30.85 0.93
C LYS A 41 -0.34 29.80 1.58
N THR A 42 -0.86 28.85 0.83
CA THR A 42 -1.54 27.67 1.37
C THR A 42 -0.47 26.63 1.64
N HIS A 43 0.03 26.64 2.87
CA HIS A 43 1.07 25.76 3.41
C HIS A 43 0.70 24.26 3.45
N GLU A 44 -0.41 23.82 2.87
CA GLU A 44 -0.81 22.41 2.85
C GLU A 44 -0.27 21.74 1.57
N GLY A 45 0.55 20.70 1.74
CA GLY A 45 1.08 19.95 0.60
C GLY A 45 -0.04 19.23 -0.13
N VAL A 46 0.02 19.19 -1.47
CA VAL A 46 -0.85 18.39 -2.33
C VAL A 46 -0.41 16.93 -2.31
N PHE A 47 0.90 16.68 -2.25
CA PHE A 47 1.48 15.35 -2.06
C PHE A 47 2.30 15.30 -0.77
N THR A 48 2.06 14.28 0.04
CA THR A 48 2.89 13.98 1.23
C THR A 48 3.49 12.59 1.11
N PHE A 49 4.81 12.49 1.15
CA PHE A 49 5.55 11.24 1.21
C PHE A 49 5.94 10.96 2.65
N PHE A 50 5.41 9.89 3.21
CA PHE A 50 5.78 9.38 4.53
C PHE A 50 6.87 8.32 4.35
N LEU A 51 8.07 8.59 4.86
CA LEU A 51 9.22 7.71 4.74
C LEU A 51 9.62 7.17 6.11
N THR A 52 9.73 5.84 6.21
CA THR A 52 10.23 5.13 7.38
C THR A 52 11.07 3.93 6.92
N GLY A 53 11.68 3.20 7.86
CA GLY A 53 12.44 1.99 7.54
C GLY A 53 13.53 2.22 6.48
N ASP A 54 13.60 1.34 5.51
CA ASP A 54 14.66 1.32 4.50
C ASP A 54 14.43 2.34 3.37
N ALA A 55 13.20 2.85 3.24
CA ALA A 55 12.91 3.95 2.32
C ALA A 55 13.74 5.20 2.62
N LEU A 56 14.17 5.39 3.88
CA LEU A 56 14.98 6.53 4.30
C LEU A 56 16.36 6.56 3.64
N TYR A 57 16.93 5.42 3.25
CA TYR A 57 18.23 5.39 2.54
C TYR A 57 18.19 6.15 1.22
N SER A 58 17.01 6.23 0.58
CA SER A 58 16.83 6.99 -0.66
C SER A 58 17.07 8.49 -0.52
N LEU A 59 17.06 9.04 0.70
CA LEU A 59 17.35 10.45 0.96
C LEU A 59 18.85 10.77 0.91
N HIS A 60 19.70 9.75 1.04
CA HIS A 60 21.15 9.90 1.14
C HIS A 60 21.90 9.32 -0.07
N GLU A 61 21.37 8.26 -0.68
CA GLU A 61 21.97 7.66 -1.87
C GLU A 61 22.05 8.64 -3.06
N PRO A 62 23.19 8.81 -3.73
CA PRO A 62 23.39 9.88 -4.72
C PRO A 62 22.37 9.90 -5.86
N GLY A 63 21.98 8.73 -6.37
CA GLY A 63 21.05 8.61 -7.49
C GLY A 63 19.63 9.01 -7.11
N THR A 64 19.11 8.46 -6.02
CA THR A 64 17.75 8.75 -5.50
C THR A 64 17.66 10.14 -4.88
N ALA A 65 18.66 10.60 -4.14
CA ALA A 65 18.70 11.95 -3.56
C ALA A 65 18.60 13.05 -4.63
N ARG A 66 19.21 12.85 -5.81
CA ARG A 66 19.06 13.76 -6.94
C ARG A 66 17.61 13.84 -7.42
N ILE A 67 16.93 12.70 -7.54
CA ILE A 67 15.53 12.64 -7.97
C ILE A 67 14.61 13.28 -6.92
N TRP A 68 14.85 13.03 -5.62
CA TRP A 68 14.16 13.76 -4.55
C TRP A 68 14.31 15.27 -4.67
N GLY A 69 15.51 15.75 -5.04
CA GLY A 69 15.73 17.16 -5.31
C GLY A 69 14.89 17.73 -6.45
N VAL A 70 14.53 16.90 -7.45
CA VAL A 70 13.60 17.28 -8.54
C VAL A 70 12.15 17.23 -8.05
N ILE A 71 11.77 16.20 -7.30
CA ILE A 71 10.43 16.05 -6.73
C ILE A 71 10.10 17.22 -5.79
N LEU A 72 11.02 17.59 -4.89
CA LEU A 72 10.87 18.72 -3.95
C LEU A 72 10.92 20.09 -4.64
N ALA A 73 11.43 20.16 -5.87
CA ALA A 73 11.32 21.39 -6.67
C ALA A 73 9.89 21.60 -7.21
N LEU A 74 9.03 20.57 -7.20
CA LEU A 74 7.62 20.71 -7.52
C LEU A 74 6.89 21.39 -6.35
N PRO A 75 5.98 22.34 -6.62
CA PRO A 75 5.25 23.02 -5.56
C PRO A 75 4.36 22.04 -4.81
N SER A 76 4.18 22.27 -3.51
CA SER A 76 3.25 21.52 -2.68
C SER A 76 3.54 20.02 -2.57
N VAL A 77 4.79 19.59 -2.77
CA VAL A 77 5.26 18.27 -2.36
C VAL A 77 5.93 18.37 -1.00
N LYS A 78 5.67 17.41 -0.11
CA LYS A 78 6.28 17.30 1.21
C LYS A 78 6.79 15.90 1.47
N ILE A 79 7.84 15.80 2.26
CA ILE A 79 8.35 14.56 2.82
C ILE A 79 8.28 14.67 4.35
N VAL A 80 7.67 13.66 4.98
CA VAL A 80 7.69 13.47 6.43
C VAL A 80 8.50 12.22 6.71
N CYS A 81 9.60 12.38 7.44
CA CYS A 81 10.52 11.30 7.78
C CYS A 81 10.24 10.79 9.19
N ASP A 82 10.39 9.48 9.40
CA ASP A 82 10.43 8.90 10.74
C ASP A 82 11.75 9.24 11.43
N ARG A 83 11.69 10.16 12.40
CA ARG A 83 12.87 10.64 13.12
C ARG A 83 13.57 9.52 13.89
N GLN A 84 12.82 8.59 14.46
CA GLN A 84 13.40 7.51 15.25
C GLN A 84 14.21 6.58 14.34
N GLU A 85 13.67 6.25 13.16
CA GLU A 85 14.35 5.40 12.20
C GLU A 85 15.52 6.11 11.50
N LEU A 86 15.45 7.44 11.29
CA LEU A 86 16.59 8.26 10.83
C LEU A 86 17.77 8.17 11.81
N ILE A 87 17.51 8.37 13.10
CA ILE A 87 18.52 8.29 14.16
C ILE A 87 19.10 6.88 14.24
N LEU A 88 18.22 5.85 14.23
CA LEU A 88 18.63 4.45 14.29
C LEU A 88 19.57 4.07 13.13
N ARG A 89 19.33 4.60 11.93
CA ARG A 89 20.12 4.31 10.72
C ARG A 89 21.31 5.23 10.50
N GLY A 90 21.47 6.27 11.32
CA GLY A 90 22.53 7.27 11.13
C GLY A 90 22.38 8.09 9.84
N ILE A 91 21.15 8.28 9.35
CA ILE A 91 20.89 9.01 8.10
C ILE A 91 20.68 10.50 8.43
N SER A 92 21.52 11.36 7.85
CA SER A 92 21.35 12.81 7.94
C SER A 92 20.56 13.35 6.75
N ILE A 93 19.55 14.17 7.05
CA ILE A 93 18.72 14.86 6.04
C ILE A 93 18.97 16.37 6.02
N GLU A 94 19.96 16.87 6.76
CA GLU A 94 20.21 18.32 6.91
C GLU A 94 20.48 19.01 5.58
N GLY A 95 21.16 18.34 4.65
CA GLY A 95 21.38 18.86 3.29
C GLY A 95 20.08 19.14 2.54
N LEU A 96 19.13 18.20 2.59
CA LEU A 96 17.82 18.35 1.96
C LEU A 96 16.96 19.38 2.70
N LYS A 97 17.01 19.38 4.04
CA LYS A 97 16.26 20.32 4.89
C LYS A 97 16.74 21.76 4.74
N MET A 98 18.05 22.01 4.62
CA MET A 98 18.59 23.33 4.30
C MET A 98 18.10 23.84 2.94
N LYS A 99 17.96 22.96 1.95
CA LYS A 99 17.48 23.31 0.61
C LYS A 99 15.95 23.47 0.54
N PHE A 100 15.20 22.70 1.33
CA PHE A 100 13.75 22.62 1.31
C PHE A 100 13.13 22.59 2.74
N PRO A 101 13.32 23.66 3.54
CA PRO A 101 13.04 23.63 4.99
C PRO A 101 11.57 23.41 5.36
N ASP A 102 10.64 23.88 4.53
CA ASP A 102 9.19 23.75 4.77
C ASP A 102 8.57 22.48 4.15
N GLN A 103 9.35 21.74 3.37
CA GLN A 103 8.90 20.52 2.69
C GLN A 103 9.45 19.26 3.33
N VAL A 104 10.64 19.29 3.94
CA VAL A 104 11.28 18.15 4.57
C VAL A 104 11.09 18.21 6.09
N ILE A 105 10.24 17.34 6.62
CA ILE A 105 9.77 17.35 8.01
C ILE A 105 10.30 16.13 8.76
N ASP A 106 11.01 16.36 9.85
CA ASP A 106 11.53 15.34 10.77
C ASP A 106 11.13 15.59 12.24
N HIS A 107 10.40 16.66 12.52
CA HIS A 107 9.84 16.94 13.83
C HIS A 107 8.46 16.29 13.94
N ASN A 108 8.43 14.96 14.10
CA ASN A 108 7.17 14.22 14.21
C ASN A 108 6.33 14.73 15.39
N ARG A 109 4.99 14.69 15.23
CA ARG A 109 4.08 15.18 16.27
C ARG A 109 4.15 14.36 17.56
N LEU A 110 3.96 15.05 18.68
CA LEU A 110 3.89 14.42 19.98
C LEU A 110 2.63 13.54 20.09
N GLY A 111 2.80 12.31 20.58
CA GLY A 111 1.71 11.44 20.98
C GLY A 111 1.20 11.75 22.39
N ILE A 112 0.26 10.93 22.86
CA ILE A 112 -0.34 11.08 24.19
C ILE A 112 0.72 10.92 25.29
N SER A 113 1.75 10.11 25.04
CA SER A 113 2.92 9.95 25.91
C SER A 113 3.85 11.16 25.96
N GLY A 114 3.58 12.21 25.17
CA GLY A 114 4.46 13.37 25.02
C GLY A 114 5.71 13.11 24.17
N GLN A 115 5.85 11.92 23.57
CA GLN A 115 6.97 11.57 22.70
C GLN A 115 6.62 11.77 21.22
N PRO A 116 7.56 12.24 20.37
CA PRO A 116 7.37 12.33 18.92
C PRO A 116 7.03 10.97 18.31
N SER A 117 6.01 10.93 17.45
CA SER A 117 5.56 9.73 16.75
C SER A 117 5.25 10.02 15.29
N PHE A 118 6.05 9.43 14.39
CA PHE A 118 5.81 9.45 12.95
C PHE A 118 4.41 8.93 12.58
N TRP A 119 3.97 7.86 13.24
CA TRP A 119 2.68 7.23 12.96
C TRP A 119 1.49 8.13 13.31
N ASN A 120 1.64 9.08 14.23
CA ASN A 120 0.60 10.08 14.50
C ASN A 120 0.43 11.05 13.32
N ASP A 121 1.51 11.40 12.62
CA ASP A 121 1.44 12.22 11.41
C ASP A 121 0.77 11.45 10.26
N VAL A 122 1.09 10.17 10.09
CA VAL A 122 0.45 9.27 9.11
C VAL A 122 -1.04 9.13 9.38
N VAL A 123 -1.41 8.73 10.61
CA VAL A 123 -2.81 8.53 11.03
C VAL A 123 -3.63 9.81 10.90
N ARG A 124 -3.05 10.98 11.22
CA ARG A 124 -3.75 12.26 11.06
C ARG A 124 -4.20 12.46 9.61
N VAL A 125 -3.31 12.20 8.65
CA VAL A 125 -3.63 12.36 7.22
C VAL A 125 -4.62 11.28 6.78
N ALA A 126 -4.40 10.03 7.18
CA ALA A 126 -5.28 8.90 6.84
C ALA A 126 -6.74 9.09 7.30
N ARG A 127 -6.97 9.79 8.42
CA ARG A 127 -8.30 10.01 9.02
C ARG A 127 -9.11 11.15 8.40
N GLN A 128 -8.52 12.01 7.57
CA GLN A 128 -9.17 13.26 7.11
C GLN A 128 -10.51 13.05 6.36
N HIS A 129 -10.89 11.81 6.08
CA HIS A 129 -12.07 11.42 5.29
C HIS A 129 -13.20 10.75 6.08
N GLU A 130 -13.01 10.45 7.37
CA GLU A 130 -13.92 9.51 8.05
C GLU A 130 -14.81 10.19 9.10
N GLN A 131 -16.01 10.52 8.64
CA GLN A 131 -17.23 10.57 9.44
C GLN A 131 -18.09 9.37 8.99
N PRO A 132 -18.75 8.62 9.89
CA PRO A 132 -18.94 8.88 11.31
C PRO A 132 -17.76 8.45 12.21
N VAL A 133 -17.75 8.99 13.43
CA VAL A 133 -16.82 8.59 14.51
C VAL A 133 -17.44 7.41 15.28
N PRO A 134 -16.67 6.35 15.62
CA PRO A 134 -15.24 6.19 15.37
C PRO A 134 -14.91 5.83 13.92
N SER A 135 -13.93 6.52 13.35
CA SER A 135 -13.28 6.16 12.07
C SER A 135 -12.62 4.78 12.17
N THR A 136 -12.32 4.12 11.07
CA THR A 136 -11.60 2.84 11.00
C THR A 136 -10.29 3.00 10.22
N ILE A 137 -9.18 2.45 10.71
CA ILE A 137 -7.92 2.41 9.95
C ILE A 137 -7.51 0.96 9.76
N GLY A 138 -7.36 0.57 8.50
CA GLY A 138 -6.83 -0.74 8.12
C GLY A 138 -5.33 -0.69 7.87
N TYR A 139 -4.65 -1.81 8.08
CA TYR A 139 -3.26 -2.02 7.68
C TYR A 139 -3.12 -3.40 7.01
N LEU A 140 -2.53 -3.44 5.82
CA LEU A 140 -2.18 -4.66 5.08
C LEU A 140 -0.72 -5.02 5.36
N GLN A 141 -0.50 -6.12 6.09
CA GLN A 141 0.82 -6.66 6.40
C GLN A 141 1.14 -7.81 5.44
N LEU A 142 2.22 -7.66 4.67
CA LEU A 142 2.66 -8.63 3.67
C LEU A 142 3.86 -9.48 4.11
N GLU A 143 4.68 -8.96 5.01
CA GLU A 143 5.99 -9.55 5.36
C GLU A 143 5.99 -10.20 6.75
N SER A 144 6.91 -11.15 6.97
CA SER A 144 7.10 -11.81 8.26
C SER A 144 7.71 -10.86 9.31
N PRO A 145 7.39 -11.04 10.60
CA PRO A 145 8.05 -10.29 11.67
C PRO A 145 9.52 -10.71 11.83
N TYR A 146 10.30 -9.86 12.48
CA TYR A 146 11.70 -10.06 12.90
C TYR A 146 12.74 -10.06 11.79
N MET A 147 12.49 -10.77 10.68
CA MET A 147 13.32 -10.62 9.47
C MET A 147 13.08 -9.27 8.80
N ASN A 148 11.87 -8.73 8.98
CA ASN A 148 11.49 -7.41 8.49
C ASN A 148 10.93 -6.57 9.66
N ARG A 149 11.29 -5.29 9.68
CA ARG A 149 10.77 -4.34 10.68
C ARG A 149 9.35 -3.86 10.40
N SER A 150 8.78 -4.18 9.23
CA SER A 150 7.44 -3.78 8.81
C SER A 150 6.34 -4.21 9.80
N SER A 151 6.50 -5.35 10.47
CA SER A 151 5.57 -5.79 11.51
C SER A 151 5.55 -4.88 12.75
N LEU A 152 6.69 -4.30 13.13
CA LEU A 152 6.78 -3.32 14.22
C LEU A 152 6.10 -2.01 13.79
N SER A 153 6.31 -1.59 12.54
CA SER A 153 5.62 -0.45 11.93
C SER A 153 4.10 -0.61 11.98
N THR A 154 3.59 -1.81 11.70
CA THR A 154 2.17 -2.16 11.84
C THR A 154 1.66 -1.94 13.26
N VAL A 155 2.34 -2.51 14.27
CA VAL A 155 1.95 -2.34 15.69
C VAL A 155 1.96 -0.87 16.09
N LYS A 156 2.98 -0.10 15.70
CA LYS A 156 3.05 1.34 15.99
C LYS A 156 1.94 2.13 15.29
N CYS A 157 1.64 1.80 14.03
CA CYS A 157 0.56 2.43 13.26
C CYS A 157 -0.81 2.20 13.89
N LEU A 158 -1.13 0.95 14.24
CA LEU A 158 -2.41 0.59 14.85
C LEU A 158 -2.57 1.20 16.26
N ASN A 159 -1.50 1.28 17.04
CA ASN A 159 -1.51 2.01 18.31
C ASN A 159 -1.79 3.50 18.13
N ALA A 160 -1.14 4.16 17.15
CA ALA A 160 -1.41 5.56 16.82
C ALA A 160 -2.87 5.78 16.37
N ALA A 161 -3.44 4.83 15.62
CA ALA A 161 -4.84 4.85 15.22
C ALA A 161 -5.80 4.77 16.43
N LEU A 162 -5.55 3.85 17.36
CA LEU A 162 -6.32 3.73 18.61
C LEU A 162 -6.20 4.96 19.51
N GLU A 163 -5.02 5.58 19.57
CA GLU A 163 -4.80 6.85 20.28
C GLU A 163 -5.59 8.00 19.65
N ALA A 164 -5.76 7.97 18.34
CA ALA A 164 -6.60 8.90 17.61
C ALA A 164 -8.11 8.58 17.72
N HIS A 165 -8.54 7.60 18.53
CA HIS A 165 -9.92 7.12 18.63
C HIS A 165 -10.49 6.55 17.31
N ALA A 166 -9.67 5.85 16.54
CA ALA A 166 -10.12 5.03 15.42
C ALA A 166 -10.21 3.56 15.82
N SER A 167 -11.22 2.85 15.31
CA SER A 167 -11.22 1.39 15.22
C SER A 167 -10.09 0.92 14.31
N VAL A 168 -9.59 -0.30 14.53
CA VAL A 168 -8.39 -0.79 13.83
C VAL A 168 -8.63 -2.13 13.18
N GLU A 169 -8.08 -2.29 11.97
CA GLU A 169 -8.12 -3.54 11.23
C GLU A 169 -6.72 -3.93 10.75
N LEU A 170 -6.38 -5.21 10.90
CA LEU A 170 -5.16 -5.80 10.36
C LEU A 170 -5.54 -6.87 9.34
N TYR A 171 -4.94 -6.78 8.16
CA TYR A 171 -5.04 -7.79 7.11
C TYR A 171 -3.68 -8.45 6.95
N ALA A 172 -3.55 -9.69 7.41
CA ALA A 172 -2.34 -10.48 7.25
C ALA A 172 -2.43 -11.32 5.96
N TYR A 173 -1.51 -11.06 5.03
CA TYR A 173 -1.41 -11.73 3.74
C TYR A 173 0.05 -12.11 3.45
N LEU A 174 0.29 -13.10 2.60
CA LEU A 174 1.63 -13.65 2.33
C LEU A 174 2.37 -14.02 3.62
N ASP A 175 3.57 -13.50 3.88
CA ASP A 175 4.34 -13.77 5.10
C ASP A 175 3.85 -13.01 6.32
N GLY A 176 2.95 -12.04 6.13
CA GLY A 176 2.29 -11.31 7.22
C GLY A 176 1.55 -12.20 8.20
N ILE A 177 1.20 -13.42 7.80
CA ILE A 177 0.55 -14.44 8.63
C ILE A 177 1.40 -14.76 9.88
N HIS A 178 2.72 -14.74 9.75
CA HIS A 178 3.63 -15.05 10.84
C HIS A 178 3.53 -14.07 12.02
N CYS A 179 3.00 -12.86 11.81
CA CYS A 179 2.79 -11.88 12.88
C CYS A 179 1.88 -12.39 14.00
N GLY A 180 1.00 -13.34 13.71
CA GLY A 180 0.07 -13.88 14.68
C GLY A 180 0.49 -15.18 15.35
N HIS A 181 1.72 -15.66 15.18
CA HIS A 181 2.13 -16.91 15.85
C HIS A 181 2.18 -16.74 17.38
N SER A 182 1.53 -17.65 18.14
CA SER A 182 1.36 -17.50 19.59
C SER A 182 2.63 -17.72 20.41
N ASN A 183 3.58 -18.52 19.89
CA ASN A 183 4.83 -18.85 20.60
C ASN A 183 6.02 -18.04 20.08
N GLN A 184 5.79 -16.80 19.64
CA GLN A 184 6.89 -15.89 19.36
C GLN A 184 7.68 -15.65 20.67
N ASN A 185 9.00 -15.74 20.59
CA ASN A 185 9.89 -15.48 21.74
C ASN A 185 11.17 -14.75 21.27
N PRO A 186 11.05 -13.55 20.68
CA PRO A 186 12.22 -12.78 20.27
C PRO A 186 13.03 -12.33 21.49
N THR A 187 14.35 -12.36 21.38
CA THR A 187 15.27 -11.86 22.43
C THR A 187 15.69 -10.41 22.21
N GLU A 188 15.74 -9.97 20.95
CA GLU A 188 16.28 -8.66 20.54
C GLU A 188 15.19 -7.69 20.07
N PHE A 189 13.95 -8.17 19.92
CA PHE A 189 12.83 -7.42 19.36
C PHE A 189 11.61 -7.52 20.26
N GLU A 190 10.70 -6.55 20.15
CA GLU A 190 9.39 -6.61 20.79
C GLU A 190 8.58 -7.79 20.25
N ASN A 191 7.84 -8.47 21.12
CA ASN A 191 6.95 -9.55 20.72
C ASN A 191 5.74 -8.98 19.97
N ILE A 192 5.73 -9.19 18.64
CA ILE A 192 4.69 -8.65 17.75
C ILE A 192 3.32 -9.25 18.09
N GLY A 193 3.24 -10.55 18.37
CA GLY A 193 1.99 -11.22 18.75
C GLY A 193 1.38 -10.60 20.00
N THR A 194 2.19 -10.42 21.06
CA THR A 194 1.75 -9.75 22.29
C THR A 194 1.30 -8.32 22.03
N GLY A 195 2.04 -7.55 21.25
CA GLY A 195 1.65 -6.17 20.90
C GLY A 195 0.31 -6.08 20.19
N LEU A 196 -0.01 -7.06 19.33
CA LEU A 196 -1.30 -7.16 18.64
C LEU A 196 -2.45 -7.55 19.58
N GLU A 197 -2.22 -8.43 20.55
CA GLU A 197 -3.20 -8.76 21.59
C GLU A 197 -3.52 -7.54 22.47
N GLU A 198 -2.49 -6.81 22.91
CA GLU A 198 -2.64 -5.58 23.69
C GLU A 198 -3.41 -4.49 22.95
N ILE A 199 -3.22 -4.36 21.64
CA ILE A 199 -4.00 -3.46 20.77
C ILE A 199 -5.49 -3.80 20.85
N CYS A 200 -5.86 -5.07 20.69
CA CYS A 200 -7.28 -5.47 20.76
C CYS A 200 -7.87 -5.31 22.16
N ASP A 201 -7.11 -5.58 23.22
CA ASP A 201 -7.57 -5.35 24.60
C ASP A 201 -7.78 -3.86 24.89
N ARG A 202 -6.88 -2.99 24.40
CA ARG A 202 -7.02 -1.53 24.49
C ARG A 202 -8.21 -1.03 23.69
N ALA A 203 -8.46 -1.57 22.50
CA ALA A 203 -9.61 -1.23 21.68
C ALA A 203 -10.92 -1.57 22.42
N ALA A 204 -11.01 -2.78 22.97
CA ALA A 204 -12.17 -3.22 23.76
C ALA A 204 -12.43 -2.31 24.96
N LYS A 205 -11.39 -1.96 25.74
CA LYS A 205 -11.50 -1.02 26.88
C LYS A 205 -11.99 0.38 26.48
N ARG A 206 -11.78 0.78 25.22
CA ARG A 206 -12.20 2.07 24.65
C ARG A 206 -13.52 1.99 23.86
N ASN A 207 -14.21 0.84 23.87
CA ASN A 207 -15.38 0.57 23.03
C ASN A 207 -15.13 0.80 21.52
N LEU A 208 -13.92 0.48 21.05
CA LEU A 208 -13.52 0.52 19.65
C LEU A 208 -13.44 -0.89 19.07
N ALA A 209 -13.68 -1.03 17.77
CA ALA A 209 -13.53 -2.31 17.09
C ALA A 209 -12.04 -2.62 16.83
N CYS A 210 -11.68 -3.89 16.98
CA CYS A 210 -10.38 -4.44 16.58
C CYS A 210 -10.64 -5.73 15.79
N GLN A 211 -10.25 -5.76 14.51
CA GLN A 211 -10.42 -6.93 13.67
C GLN A 211 -9.08 -7.33 13.04
N MET A 212 -8.68 -8.60 13.16
CA MET A 212 -7.47 -9.13 12.52
C MET A 212 -7.88 -10.30 11.60
N ILE A 213 -7.84 -10.06 10.29
CA ILE A 213 -8.21 -11.03 9.25
C ILE A 213 -6.95 -11.59 8.62
N VAL A 214 -6.91 -12.90 8.50
CA VAL A 214 -5.73 -13.66 8.08
C VAL A 214 -6.12 -14.52 6.89
N CYS A 215 -5.39 -14.44 5.78
CA CYS A 215 -5.73 -15.22 4.60
C CYS A 215 -5.52 -16.73 4.85
N SER A 216 -6.59 -17.50 4.74
CA SER A 216 -6.61 -18.97 4.89
C SER A 216 -5.62 -19.69 3.98
N ARG A 217 -5.53 -19.32 2.70
CA ARG A 217 -4.57 -19.94 1.78
C ARG A 217 -3.12 -19.70 2.23
N CYS A 218 -2.77 -18.46 2.58
CA CYS A 218 -1.42 -18.14 3.06
C CYS A 218 -1.12 -18.82 4.40
N ALA A 219 -2.12 -18.91 5.28
CA ALA A 219 -2.02 -19.61 6.56
C ALA A 219 -1.82 -21.12 6.38
N ALA A 220 -2.56 -21.77 5.48
CA ALA A 220 -2.37 -23.18 5.15
C ALA A 220 -0.96 -23.43 4.59
N ALA A 221 -0.52 -22.62 3.63
CA ALA A 221 0.81 -22.75 3.02
C ALA A 221 1.97 -22.62 4.04
N ARG A 222 1.74 -21.90 5.15
CA ARG A 222 2.72 -21.67 6.22
C ARG A 222 2.51 -22.55 7.45
N GLY A 223 1.61 -23.53 7.39
CA GLY A 223 1.39 -24.52 8.46
C GLY A 223 0.53 -24.03 9.63
N TYR A 224 -0.24 -22.96 9.46
CA TYR A 224 -1.12 -22.43 10.52
C TYR A 224 -2.53 -23.05 10.49
N SER A 225 -2.91 -23.77 9.44
CA SER A 225 -4.25 -24.36 9.34
C SER A 225 -4.28 -25.74 10.01
N THR A 226 -5.09 -25.90 11.07
CA THR A 226 -5.23 -27.20 11.75
C THR A 226 -6.53 -27.92 11.44
N TRP A 227 -7.66 -27.20 11.36
CA TRP A 227 -8.97 -27.78 11.09
C TRP A 227 -9.94 -26.73 10.52
N ASP A 228 -10.78 -27.10 9.55
CA ASP A 228 -11.89 -26.29 9.03
C ASP A 228 -13.19 -26.77 9.67
N ASP A 229 -13.96 -25.83 10.24
CA ASP A 229 -15.24 -26.12 10.89
C ASP A 229 -16.40 -26.40 9.91
N GLY A 230 -16.11 -26.39 8.60
CA GLY A 230 -17.09 -26.58 7.54
C GLY A 230 -17.88 -25.31 7.23
N GLN A 231 -17.60 -24.20 7.93
CA GLN A 231 -18.14 -22.86 7.65
C GLN A 231 -17.09 -21.93 7.03
N GLY A 232 -15.92 -22.47 6.65
CA GLY A 232 -14.82 -21.69 6.09
C GLY A 232 -13.99 -20.96 7.15
N GLN A 233 -14.20 -21.26 8.44
CA GLN A 233 -13.30 -20.82 9.49
C GLN A 233 -12.24 -21.89 9.76
N VAL A 234 -10.99 -21.48 9.61
CA VAL A 234 -9.87 -22.34 9.99
C VAL A 234 -9.49 -22.05 11.42
N VAL A 235 -9.53 -23.07 12.26
CA VAL A 235 -8.98 -23.02 13.61
C VAL A 235 -7.49 -23.35 13.54
N SER A 236 -6.70 -22.58 14.29
CA SER A 236 -5.27 -22.81 14.47
C SER A 236 -4.95 -22.94 15.95
N ALA A 237 -4.14 -23.94 16.29
CA ALA A 237 -3.61 -24.10 17.64
C ALA A 237 -2.39 -23.19 17.92
N CYS A 238 -1.84 -22.53 16.90
CA CYS A 238 -0.60 -21.75 16.99
C CYS A 238 -0.75 -20.27 16.62
N THR A 239 -1.98 -19.77 16.49
CA THR A 239 -2.23 -18.32 16.32
C THR A 239 -2.70 -17.68 17.62
N ILE A 240 -2.32 -16.41 17.83
CA ILE A 240 -2.90 -15.54 18.85
C ILE A 240 -4.42 -15.44 18.69
N ARG A 241 -5.14 -15.26 19.80
CA ARG A 241 -6.61 -15.27 19.81
C ARG A 241 -7.26 -14.25 18.85
N PRO A 242 -6.72 -13.03 18.67
CA PRO A 242 -7.32 -12.06 17.75
C PRO A 242 -7.28 -12.44 16.27
N PHE A 243 -6.37 -13.32 15.85
CA PHE A 243 -6.17 -13.70 14.45
C PHE A 243 -7.29 -14.62 13.97
N ARG A 244 -8.12 -14.11 13.06
CA ARG A 244 -9.20 -14.89 12.45
C ARG A 244 -8.78 -15.30 11.04
N ILE A 245 -8.50 -16.58 10.87
CA ILE A 245 -8.19 -17.17 9.57
C ILE A 245 -9.49 -17.29 8.77
N ARG A 246 -9.53 -16.65 7.59
CA ARG A 246 -10.71 -16.47 6.76
C ARG A 246 -10.40 -16.61 5.27
N ASN A 247 -11.43 -16.78 4.45
CA ASN A 247 -11.27 -16.71 3.00
C ASN A 247 -10.79 -15.31 2.58
N LEU A 248 -9.99 -15.22 1.50
CA LEU A 248 -9.54 -13.94 0.95
C LEU A 248 -10.71 -12.99 0.63
N ASN A 249 -11.87 -13.53 0.27
CA ASN A 249 -13.08 -12.75 -0.02
C ASN A 249 -13.55 -11.89 1.18
N GLU A 250 -13.38 -12.36 2.42
CA GLU A 250 -13.72 -11.56 3.61
C GLU A 250 -12.77 -10.38 3.78
N MET A 251 -11.48 -10.57 3.46
CA MET A 251 -10.54 -9.46 3.41
C MET A 251 -10.95 -8.46 2.31
N VAL A 252 -11.28 -8.95 1.11
CA VAL A 252 -11.74 -8.11 -0.01
C VAL A 252 -13.01 -7.33 0.33
N GLU A 253 -13.96 -7.91 1.07
CA GLU A 253 -15.14 -7.19 1.56
C GLU A 253 -14.77 -5.96 2.41
N ARG A 254 -13.64 -6.02 3.15
CA ARG A 254 -13.15 -4.84 3.88
C ARG A 254 -12.58 -3.80 2.93
N PHE A 255 -11.92 -4.22 1.85
CA PHE A 255 -11.47 -3.30 0.80
C PHE A 255 -12.63 -2.66 0.01
N SER A 256 -13.85 -3.20 0.05
CA SER A 256 -14.99 -2.51 -0.58
C SER A 256 -15.49 -1.30 0.22
N ARG A 257 -15.13 -1.20 1.51
CA ARG A 257 -15.53 -0.11 2.40
C ARG A 257 -14.70 1.14 2.17
N ASN A 258 -15.19 2.30 2.60
CA ASN A 258 -14.56 3.60 2.33
C ASN A 258 -13.46 4.02 3.32
N HIS A 259 -13.01 3.13 4.21
CA HIS A 259 -11.95 3.48 5.16
C HIS A 259 -10.55 3.41 4.57
N THR A 260 -9.60 4.14 5.16
CA THR A 260 -8.20 4.11 4.71
C THR A 260 -7.55 2.79 5.10
N ILE A 261 -6.93 2.13 4.12
CA ILE A 261 -6.12 0.92 4.31
C ILE A 261 -4.68 1.26 3.93
N LEU A 262 -3.80 1.23 4.92
CA LEU A 262 -2.37 1.47 4.75
C LEU A 262 -1.66 0.16 4.42
N ALA A 263 -0.48 0.25 3.83
CA ALA A 263 0.45 -0.84 3.64
C ALA A 263 1.86 -0.27 3.76
N GLU A 264 2.86 -1.12 4.01
CA GLU A 264 4.25 -0.67 4.14
C GLU A 264 4.72 0.14 2.92
N ASN A 265 4.35 -0.31 1.72
CA ASN A 265 4.60 0.39 0.47
C ASN A 265 3.27 0.57 -0.26
N GLY A 266 2.74 1.79 -0.24
CA GLY A 266 1.45 2.10 -0.83
C GLY A 266 1.15 3.58 -0.91
N ALA A 267 0.00 3.91 -1.47
CA ALA A 267 -0.49 5.28 -1.58
C ALA A 267 -2.01 5.35 -1.48
N SER A 268 -2.49 6.50 -1.01
CA SER A 268 -3.89 6.91 -1.19
C SER A 268 -3.93 8.15 -2.06
N ILE A 269 -4.57 8.00 -3.22
CA ILE A 269 -4.73 9.07 -4.19
C ILE A 269 -6.16 9.60 -4.08
N GLN A 270 -6.31 10.84 -3.64
CA GLN A 270 -7.60 11.52 -3.56
C GLN A 270 -8.18 11.79 -4.95
N MET A 271 -9.46 11.53 -5.12
CA MET A 271 -10.16 11.71 -6.38
C MET A 271 -11.09 12.91 -6.26
N LYS A 272 -11.01 13.86 -7.22
CA LYS A 272 -11.97 14.98 -7.27
C LYS A 272 -13.34 14.42 -7.67
N PRO A 273 -14.43 14.72 -6.94
CA PRO A 273 -15.77 14.42 -7.41
C PRO A 273 -15.98 15.12 -8.76
N SER A 274 -16.42 14.40 -9.78
CA SER A 274 -16.79 15.03 -11.05
C SER A 274 -17.96 15.99 -10.78
N GLY A 275 -17.85 17.23 -11.26
CA GLY A 275 -18.75 18.35 -10.93
C GLY A 275 -20.20 18.24 -11.42
N GLN A 276 -20.72 17.04 -11.67
CA GLN A 276 -22.16 16.85 -11.86
C GLN A 276 -22.81 16.60 -10.50
N GLN A 277 -23.24 17.69 -9.87
CA GLN A 277 -24.30 17.62 -8.87
C GLN A 277 -25.57 17.11 -9.57
N THR A 278 -25.82 15.81 -9.51
CA THR A 278 -27.16 15.30 -9.78
C THR A 278 -28.06 15.79 -8.65
N SER A 279 -29.07 16.58 -9.00
CA SER A 279 -30.06 17.21 -8.13
C SER A 279 -31.04 16.22 -7.46
N PHE A 280 -30.66 14.95 -7.37
CA PHE A 280 -31.42 13.90 -6.72
C PHE A 280 -30.58 13.29 -5.61
N PRO A 281 -31.06 13.26 -4.35
CA PRO A 281 -30.43 12.49 -3.28
C PRO A 281 -30.78 11.03 -3.51
N LEU A 282 -30.08 10.40 -4.45
CA LEU A 282 -30.01 8.95 -4.51
C LEU A 282 -28.83 8.56 -3.62
N GLU A 283 -29.15 8.00 -2.46
CA GLU A 283 -28.30 7.06 -1.73
C GLU A 283 -27.98 5.86 -2.64
N GLU A 284 -27.26 6.06 -3.73
CA GLU A 284 -26.58 4.94 -4.37
C GLU A 284 -25.37 4.60 -3.49
N PRO A 285 -25.22 3.35 -3.01
CA PRO A 285 -24.08 2.97 -2.19
C PRO A 285 -22.80 3.33 -2.95
N GLY A 286 -22.04 4.28 -2.40
CA GLY A 286 -20.81 4.78 -2.99
C GLY A 286 -19.94 3.61 -3.41
N ARG A 287 -19.66 3.50 -4.72
CA ARG A 287 -18.89 2.38 -5.29
C ARG A 287 -17.56 2.24 -4.54
N ALA A 288 -17.16 1.00 -4.31
CA ALA A 288 -15.93 0.62 -3.62
C ALA A 288 -14.71 1.42 -4.14
N PRO A 289 -13.81 1.90 -3.25
CA PRO A 289 -12.60 2.59 -3.69
C PRO A 289 -11.77 1.70 -4.63
N PRO A 290 -11.43 2.17 -5.84
CA PRO A 290 -10.66 1.36 -6.79
C PRO A 290 -9.28 1.02 -6.21
N VAL A 291 -8.77 -0.13 -6.62
CA VAL A 291 -7.48 -0.66 -6.19
C VAL A 291 -6.53 -0.74 -7.37
N THR A 292 -5.32 -0.20 -7.20
CA THR A 292 -4.21 -0.35 -8.13
C THR A 292 -3.13 -1.19 -7.47
N VAL A 293 -2.86 -2.36 -8.04
CA VAL A 293 -1.80 -3.26 -7.59
C VAL A 293 -0.59 -3.09 -8.50
N LEU A 294 0.50 -2.57 -7.94
CA LEU A 294 1.78 -2.51 -8.63
C LEU A 294 2.55 -3.79 -8.30
N ILE A 295 2.80 -4.63 -9.30
CA ILE A 295 3.67 -5.80 -9.16
C ILE A 295 5.08 -5.35 -9.52
N THR A 296 5.96 -5.30 -8.52
CA THR A 296 7.34 -4.79 -8.62
C THR A 296 8.40 -5.87 -8.52
N SER A 297 8.04 -7.05 -8.00
CA SER A 297 8.96 -8.17 -7.78
C SER A 297 9.00 -9.14 -8.96
N THR A 298 10.16 -9.77 -9.19
CA THR A 298 10.32 -10.86 -10.17
C THR A 298 9.33 -12.00 -9.94
N PRO A 299 8.88 -12.72 -10.99
CA PRO A 299 8.07 -13.92 -10.81
C PRO A 299 8.90 -15.06 -10.22
N TYR A 300 8.25 -15.99 -9.53
CA TYR A 300 8.78 -17.28 -9.00
C TYR A 300 9.86 -17.22 -7.92
N GLY A 301 10.61 -16.12 -7.78
CA GLY A 301 11.61 -15.97 -6.71
C GLY A 301 10.99 -15.84 -5.31
N THR A 302 9.82 -15.20 -5.24
CA THR A 302 8.99 -15.09 -4.03
C THR A 302 7.51 -15.20 -4.40
N GLU A 303 6.64 -15.34 -3.40
CA GLU A 303 5.18 -15.34 -3.62
C GLU A 303 4.62 -13.94 -3.95
N ARG A 304 5.43 -12.87 -3.99
CA ARG A 304 4.92 -11.50 -4.11
C ARG A 304 4.18 -11.22 -5.42
N ALA A 305 4.77 -11.59 -6.57
CA ALA A 305 4.14 -11.35 -7.86
C ALA A 305 2.82 -12.14 -8.02
N PHE A 306 2.85 -13.43 -7.67
CA PHE A 306 1.66 -14.28 -7.71
C PHE A 306 0.60 -13.86 -6.68
N GLY A 307 1.04 -13.44 -5.49
CA GLY A 307 0.20 -12.94 -4.40
C GLY A 307 -0.49 -11.62 -4.77
N GLY A 308 0.25 -10.68 -5.33
CA GLY A 308 -0.31 -9.41 -5.83
C GLY A 308 -1.35 -9.65 -6.92
N LEU A 309 -1.07 -10.53 -7.89
CA LEU A 309 -2.05 -10.90 -8.91
C LEU A 309 -3.28 -11.60 -8.31
N SER A 310 -3.08 -12.56 -7.42
CA SER A 310 -4.18 -13.27 -6.75
C SER A 310 -5.07 -12.33 -5.92
N PHE A 311 -4.46 -11.38 -5.22
CA PHE A 311 -5.16 -10.33 -4.48
C PHE A 311 -5.99 -9.44 -5.41
N ALA A 312 -5.40 -9.00 -6.53
CA ALA A 312 -6.09 -8.19 -7.53
C ALA A 312 -7.29 -8.93 -8.16
N ILE A 313 -7.12 -10.21 -8.50
CA ILE A 313 -8.20 -11.06 -9.02
C ILE A 313 -9.34 -11.16 -8.00
N ALA A 314 -9.02 -11.35 -6.71
CA ALA A 314 -10.02 -11.42 -5.66
C ALA A 314 -10.76 -10.08 -5.48
N CYS A 315 -10.05 -8.94 -5.54
CA CYS A 315 -10.67 -7.61 -5.54
C CYS A 315 -11.66 -7.43 -6.70
N ALA A 316 -11.24 -7.78 -7.93
CA ALA A 316 -12.09 -7.69 -9.12
C ALA A 316 -13.32 -8.62 -9.02
N ALA A 317 -13.13 -9.86 -8.56
CA ALA A 317 -14.23 -10.80 -8.32
C ALA A 317 -15.22 -10.29 -7.25
N GLY A 318 -14.73 -9.53 -6.26
CA GLY A 318 -15.54 -8.81 -5.28
C GLY A 318 -16.23 -7.54 -5.80
N GLY A 319 -16.15 -7.25 -7.10
CA GLY A 319 -16.75 -6.07 -7.73
C GLY A 319 -15.98 -4.76 -7.50
N ILE A 320 -14.74 -4.83 -7.02
CA ILE A 320 -13.87 -3.66 -6.84
C ILE A 320 -13.13 -3.40 -8.16
N PRO A 321 -13.27 -2.20 -8.77
CA PRO A 321 -12.50 -1.84 -9.96
C PRO A 321 -11.01 -1.92 -9.66
N THR A 322 -10.32 -2.83 -10.33
CA THR A 322 -8.95 -3.21 -10.03
C THR A 322 -8.06 -3.10 -11.25
N GLN A 323 -6.90 -2.47 -11.09
CA GLN A 323 -5.88 -2.35 -12.12
C GLN A 323 -4.59 -3.00 -11.62
N VAL A 324 -4.00 -3.87 -12.43
CA VAL A 324 -2.69 -4.48 -12.16
C VAL A 324 -1.68 -3.86 -13.13
N ILE A 325 -0.59 -3.35 -12.59
CA ILE A 325 0.50 -2.76 -13.38
C ILE A 325 1.78 -3.53 -13.07
N PHE A 326 2.30 -4.25 -14.06
CA PHE A 326 3.61 -4.86 -14.02
C PHE A 326 4.66 -3.78 -14.32
N ILE A 327 5.51 -3.48 -13.32
CA ILE A 327 6.49 -2.39 -13.34
C ILE A 327 7.74 -2.82 -12.57
N GLU A 328 8.86 -2.13 -12.72
CA GLU A 328 10.15 -2.54 -12.12
C GLU A 328 10.46 -4.00 -12.51
N ASP A 329 10.87 -4.86 -11.58
CA ASP A 329 11.16 -6.27 -11.88
C ASP A 329 9.89 -7.11 -12.09
N GLY A 330 8.71 -6.56 -11.83
CA GLY A 330 7.45 -7.23 -12.15
C GLY A 330 7.26 -7.49 -13.65
N VAL A 331 7.93 -6.74 -14.52
CA VAL A 331 7.85 -6.95 -15.97
C VAL A 331 8.44 -8.30 -16.43
N TYR A 332 9.29 -8.93 -15.61
CA TYR A 332 9.77 -10.28 -15.88
C TYR A 332 8.63 -11.32 -15.84
N ALA A 333 7.48 -11.01 -15.24
CA ALA A 333 6.28 -11.87 -15.33
C ALA A 333 5.76 -12.03 -16.76
N LEU A 334 6.10 -11.09 -17.65
CA LEU A 334 5.52 -10.94 -18.97
C LEU A 334 6.51 -11.14 -20.11
N SER A 335 7.77 -11.42 -19.83
CA SER A 335 8.81 -11.62 -20.84
C SER A 335 9.00 -13.10 -21.17
N GLY A 336 9.52 -13.38 -22.37
CA GLY A 336 9.80 -14.75 -22.80
C GLY A 336 8.58 -15.68 -22.80
N SER A 337 8.82 -16.98 -22.72
CA SER A 337 7.76 -17.98 -22.52
C SER A 337 8.12 -18.82 -21.30
N HIS A 338 7.28 -18.76 -20.27
CA HIS A 338 7.51 -19.48 -19.04
C HIS A 338 7.07 -20.94 -19.20
N THR A 339 7.95 -21.87 -18.84
CA THR A 339 7.66 -23.30 -18.82
C THR A 339 7.96 -23.83 -17.42
N LEU A 340 7.03 -24.59 -16.86
CA LEU A 340 7.23 -25.29 -15.60
C LEU A 340 7.47 -26.78 -15.86
N ASP A 341 8.22 -27.39 -14.95
CA ASP A 341 8.32 -28.84 -14.87
C ASP A 341 6.92 -29.43 -14.59
N PRO A 342 6.49 -30.52 -15.26
CA PRO A 342 5.23 -31.20 -14.96
C PRO A 342 4.99 -31.53 -13.49
N ASP A 343 6.06 -31.78 -12.71
CA ASP A 343 5.96 -32.08 -11.28
C ASP A 343 5.95 -30.82 -10.39
N SER A 344 5.99 -29.63 -10.98
CA SER A 344 5.99 -28.36 -10.25
C SER A 344 4.64 -28.09 -9.58
N GLN A 345 4.67 -27.73 -8.31
CA GLN A 345 3.47 -27.39 -7.52
C GLN A 345 3.04 -25.92 -7.67
N PHE A 346 3.82 -25.10 -8.38
CA PHE A 346 3.52 -23.68 -8.57
C PHE A 346 2.77 -23.47 -9.89
N PHE A 347 1.94 -22.42 -9.95
CA PHE A 347 1.25 -22.06 -11.19
C PHE A 347 2.17 -21.26 -12.11
N ASN A 348 2.04 -21.52 -13.41
CA ASN A 348 2.64 -20.65 -14.40
C ASN A 348 1.92 -19.30 -14.39
N LEU A 349 2.64 -18.24 -14.02
CA LEU A 349 2.07 -16.91 -13.88
C LEU A 349 1.49 -16.38 -15.20
N GLN A 350 2.08 -16.71 -16.35
CA GLN A 350 1.55 -16.30 -17.67
C GLN A 350 0.20 -16.97 -17.95
N ASP A 351 0.05 -18.26 -17.62
CA ASP A 351 -1.21 -18.98 -17.78
C ASP A 351 -2.31 -18.41 -16.86
N VAL A 352 -1.96 -17.99 -15.64
CA VAL A 352 -2.90 -17.31 -14.73
C VAL A 352 -3.34 -15.96 -15.29
N ILE A 353 -2.40 -15.18 -15.84
CA ILE A 353 -2.71 -13.89 -16.47
C ILE A 353 -3.65 -14.08 -17.66
N ASP A 354 -3.37 -15.06 -18.52
CA ASP A 354 -4.20 -15.38 -19.67
C ASP A 354 -5.59 -15.89 -19.25
N ALA A 355 -5.68 -16.67 -18.16
CA ALA A 355 -6.95 -17.17 -17.64
C ALA A 355 -7.86 -16.07 -17.08
N VAL A 356 -7.29 -14.97 -16.58
CA VAL A 356 -8.06 -13.83 -16.06
C VAL A 356 -8.21 -12.69 -17.04
N ALA A 357 -7.62 -12.81 -18.23
CA ALA A 357 -7.79 -11.87 -19.32
C ALA A 357 -9.27 -11.68 -19.66
N GLY A 358 -9.73 -10.42 -19.65
CA GLY A 358 -11.13 -10.08 -19.94
C GLY A 358 -12.09 -10.25 -18.74
N SER A 359 -11.57 -10.52 -17.55
CA SER A 359 -12.38 -10.50 -16.32
C SER A 359 -13.03 -9.14 -16.13
N ARG A 360 -14.30 -9.15 -15.72
CA ARG A 360 -15.02 -7.92 -15.37
C ARG A 360 -14.29 -7.23 -14.21
N ASP A 361 -14.13 -5.91 -14.33
CA ASP A 361 -13.51 -5.05 -13.30
C ASP A 361 -12.00 -5.29 -13.03
N LEU A 362 -11.32 -6.08 -13.88
CA LEU A 362 -9.87 -6.25 -13.86
C LEU A 362 -9.24 -5.71 -15.15
N GLU A 363 -8.22 -4.85 -15.03
CA GLU A 363 -7.42 -4.34 -16.15
C GLU A 363 -5.94 -4.62 -15.90
N LEU A 364 -5.23 -5.09 -16.92
CA LEU A 364 -3.83 -5.49 -16.82
C LEU A 364 -2.96 -4.60 -17.72
N PHE A 365 -1.89 -4.06 -17.16
CA PHE A 365 -0.98 -3.15 -17.86
C PHE A 365 0.49 -3.54 -17.63
N VAL A 366 1.34 -3.24 -18.61
CA VAL A 366 2.80 -3.32 -18.46
C VAL A 366 3.44 -1.97 -18.71
N PHE A 367 4.34 -1.60 -17.81
CA PHE A 367 5.10 -0.36 -17.93
C PHE A 367 6.29 -0.54 -18.88
N GLN A 368 6.15 -0.02 -20.09
CA GLN A 368 7.13 -0.15 -21.17
C GLN A 368 8.53 0.37 -20.81
N PRO A 369 8.70 1.50 -20.08
CA PRO A 369 10.03 1.93 -19.67
C PRO A 369 10.79 0.89 -18.82
N SER A 370 10.12 0.13 -17.96
CA SER A 370 10.77 -0.95 -17.18
C SER A 370 11.21 -2.12 -18.06
N LEU A 371 10.45 -2.47 -19.12
CA LEU A 371 10.89 -3.46 -20.12
C LEU A 371 12.13 -2.98 -20.86
N HIS A 372 12.10 -1.73 -21.36
CA HIS A 372 13.21 -1.14 -22.11
C HIS A 372 14.50 -1.06 -21.27
N GLN A 373 14.40 -0.66 -19.99
CA GLN A 373 15.56 -0.59 -19.09
C GLN A 373 16.25 -1.95 -18.90
N ARG A 374 15.50 -3.05 -19.04
CA ARG A 374 16.00 -4.42 -18.92
C ARG A 374 16.33 -5.07 -20.27
N GLY A 375 16.15 -4.35 -21.40
CA GLY A 375 16.34 -4.91 -22.73
C GLY A 375 15.35 -6.02 -23.08
N LEU A 376 14.14 -5.98 -22.50
CA LEU A 376 13.12 -7.00 -22.67
C LEU A 376 12.04 -6.57 -23.67
N SER A 377 11.29 -7.55 -24.16
CA SER A 377 10.03 -7.33 -24.87
C SER A 377 8.93 -8.17 -24.22
N LYS A 378 7.71 -7.63 -24.17
CA LYS A 378 6.53 -8.38 -23.71
C LYS A 378 6.30 -9.57 -24.64
N ASN A 379 5.92 -10.71 -24.06
CA ASN A 379 5.47 -11.87 -24.81
C ASN A 379 4.27 -11.49 -25.71
N ALA A 380 4.42 -11.69 -27.02
CA ALA A 380 3.43 -11.32 -28.02
C ALA A 380 2.08 -12.05 -27.88
N LYS A 381 2.03 -13.16 -27.11
CA LYS A 381 0.79 -13.87 -26.82
C LYS A 381 -0.07 -13.15 -25.77
N MET A 382 0.54 -12.32 -24.92
CA MET A 382 -0.12 -11.64 -23.79
C MET A 382 -0.84 -10.36 -24.24
N ASN A 383 -1.75 -10.49 -25.21
CA ASN A 383 -2.47 -9.36 -25.81
C ASN A 383 -3.43 -8.65 -24.85
N ALA A 384 -3.86 -9.34 -23.79
CA ALA A 384 -4.74 -8.78 -22.76
C ALA A 384 -4.03 -7.81 -21.82
N VAL A 385 -2.68 -7.82 -21.79
CA VAL A 385 -1.88 -6.90 -20.98
C VAL A 385 -1.51 -5.70 -21.85
N LEU A 386 -2.03 -4.53 -21.51
CA LEU A 386 -1.88 -3.31 -22.32
C LEU A 386 -0.55 -2.61 -22.04
N ASP A 387 0.12 -2.16 -23.10
CA ASP A 387 1.38 -1.42 -22.98
C ASP A 387 1.12 0.03 -22.57
N ILE A 388 1.78 0.50 -21.52
CA ILE A 388 1.66 1.87 -21.02
C ILE A 388 3.02 2.56 -20.92
N GLY A 389 3.04 3.85 -21.24
CA GLY A 389 4.18 4.73 -21.03
C GLY A 389 4.04 5.56 -19.75
N LEU A 390 4.88 6.59 -19.64
CA LEU A 390 4.92 7.50 -18.49
C LEU A 390 3.62 8.30 -18.32
N GLN A 391 3.03 8.75 -19.44
CA GLN A 391 1.81 9.56 -19.40
C GLN A 391 0.62 8.72 -19.00
N GLU A 392 0.49 7.53 -19.58
CA GLU A 392 -0.56 6.57 -19.30
C GLU A 392 -0.49 6.09 -17.84
N LEU A 393 0.71 5.86 -17.28
CA LEU A 393 0.87 5.56 -15.86
C LEU A 393 0.32 6.69 -14.98
N GLY A 394 0.66 7.95 -15.29
CA GLY A 394 0.11 9.11 -14.59
C GLY A 394 -1.41 9.20 -14.72
N GLN A 395 -1.96 8.92 -15.90
CA GLN A 395 -3.41 8.88 -16.12
C GLN A 395 -4.08 7.80 -15.26
N LEU A 396 -3.51 6.58 -15.26
CA LEU A 396 -4.02 5.47 -14.47
C LEU A 396 -3.99 5.81 -12.99
N LEU A 397 -2.95 6.46 -12.46
CA LEU A 397 -2.88 6.78 -11.03
C LEU A 397 -3.84 7.90 -10.61
N PHE A 398 -4.05 8.93 -11.44
CA PHE A 398 -4.74 10.16 -11.02
C PHE A 398 -6.16 10.36 -11.58
N PHE A 399 -6.59 9.59 -12.60
CA PHE A 399 -7.98 9.62 -13.07
C PHE A 399 -8.81 8.48 -12.50
N PRO A 400 -10.13 8.65 -12.29
CA PRO A 400 -10.97 7.56 -11.82
C PRO A 400 -11.13 6.52 -12.93
N PRO A 401 -11.02 5.21 -12.61
CA PRO A 401 -11.31 4.21 -13.61
C PRO A 401 -12.81 4.29 -13.94
N ARG A 402 -13.14 4.26 -15.24
CA ARG A 402 -14.53 4.16 -15.73
C ARG A 402 -15.50 5.22 -15.18
N ALA A 403 -15.02 6.45 -14.95
CA ALA A 403 -15.80 7.58 -14.43
C ALA A 403 -16.47 7.33 -13.06
N ILE A 404 -15.87 6.47 -12.22
CA ILE A 404 -16.40 6.16 -10.89
C ILE A 404 -16.25 7.36 -9.95
N GLN A 405 -17.33 7.69 -9.23
CA GLN A 405 -17.32 8.65 -8.13
C GLN A 405 -16.84 7.97 -6.84
N ALA A 406 -15.56 7.63 -6.77
CA ALA A 406 -14.91 7.20 -5.53
C ALA A 406 -14.20 8.41 -4.89
N VAL A 407 -14.08 8.44 -3.56
CA VAL A 407 -13.39 9.51 -2.83
C VAL A 407 -11.87 9.36 -2.93
N GLN A 408 -11.39 8.11 -2.94
CA GLN A 408 -9.97 7.78 -2.99
C GLN A 408 -9.73 6.55 -3.87
N ARG A 409 -8.50 6.44 -4.37
CA ARG A 409 -7.93 5.26 -5.01
C ARG A 409 -6.82 4.72 -4.12
N ARG A 410 -6.79 3.40 -3.91
CA ARG A 410 -5.73 2.73 -3.15
C ARG A 410 -4.68 2.21 -4.11
N VAL A 411 -3.41 2.49 -3.83
CA VAL A 411 -2.27 1.92 -4.54
C VAL A 411 -1.51 1.03 -3.58
N ILE A 412 -1.29 -0.22 -3.94
CA ILE A 412 -0.59 -1.22 -3.12
C ILE A 412 0.57 -1.77 -3.96
N ILE A 413 1.76 -1.80 -3.37
CA ILE A 413 2.98 -2.26 -4.03
C ILE A 413 3.33 -3.65 -3.50
N PHE A 414 3.41 -4.62 -4.41
CA PHE A 414 3.79 -6.01 -4.17
C PHE A 414 5.19 -6.30 -4.68
#